data_AF-A0A2V6BL50-F1
#
_entry.id   AF-A0A2V6BL50-F1
#
_cell.length_a   1.000
_cell.length_b   1.000
_cell.length_c   1.000
_cell.angle_alpha   90.00
_cell.angle_beta   90.00
_cell.angle_gamma   90.00
#
_symmetry.space_group_name_H-M   'P 1'
#
loop_
_entity.id
_entity.type
_entity.pdbx_description
1 polymer ?
#
loop_
_entity_poly.entity_id
_entity_poly.type
_entity_poly.pdbx_seq_one_letter_code
_entity_poly.pdbx_strand_id
1 'polypeptide(L)'
;PPDVQRIGVTTKKQSPDITMVVHLVSPDGSLDQLFTSNYALLQVRDELARLDGVGDINVFGAREYSMRIWLDPNKTAARDLTAQDVVQALQEQNVQVAAGIIGAPPVPKGATAFQYTVSTQGRLVDEKEFGAIIVKTGANGQVTRVRDIARVELAARDYTVNSGLGGKPATAIAIFQLPGSNALATSDAVRKKMAELKQRFPAGLDYTIVYDPTVSVRESIHEVQKTLFEAIALVVLVVLIFLQTWRAAIIPLVAIPVSLIGTFAAMKAFGFSINNVSLFGLVLAIGIVVDDAIVVVEAIEHHIEDGLSPR
;
A
#
# COMPACT_ATOMS: atom_id res chain seq x y z
N PRO A 1 -1.03 -11.30 29.31
CA PRO A 1 -1.51 -10.55 30.50
C PRO A 1 -2.99 -10.17 30.34
N PRO A 2 -3.78 -10.14 31.42
CA PRO A 2 -5.20 -9.79 31.39
C PRO A 2 -5.46 -8.38 30.79
N ASP A 3 -4.53 -7.45 31.00
CA ASP A 3 -4.63 -6.07 30.49
C ASP A 3 -4.54 -5.97 28.95
N VAL A 4 -3.84 -6.91 28.31
CA VAL A 4 -3.72 -6.98 26.84
C VAL A 4 -4.97 -7.62 26.20
N GLN A 5 -5.72 -8.43 26.95
CA GLN A 5 -6.95 -9.08 26.47
C GLN A 5 -8.17 -8.14 26.50
N ARG A 6 -8.21 -7.14 27.41
CA ARG A 6 -9.27 -6.12 27.46
C ARG A 6 -9.26 -5.14 26.27
N ILE A 7 -8.11 -4.97 25.62
CA ILE A 7 -7.93 -4.08 24.46
C ILE A 7 -8.24 -4.82 23.15
N GLY A 8 -8.36 -6.16 23.20
CA GLY A 8 -8.45 -7.01 22.01
C GLY A 8 -7.07 -7.17 21.36
N VAL A 9 -6.72 -8.41 21.01
CA VAL A 9 -5.49 -8.70 20.26
C VAL A 9 -5.87 -8.87 18.79
N THR A 10 -5.67 -7.83 17.99
CA THR A 10 -5.76 -7.93 16.53
C THR A 10 -4.42 -8.35 15.96
N THR A 11 -4.31 -9.58 15.46
CA THR A 11 -3.14 -10.04 14.72
C THR A 11 -3.30 -9.72 13.25
N LYS A 12 -2.33 -9.04 12.65
CA LYS A 12 -2.24 -8.86 11.19
C LYS A 12 -1.15 -9.76 10.63
N LYS A 13 -1.45 -10.49 9.55
CA LYS A 13 -0.46 -11.30 8.83
C LYS A 13 0.18 -10.44 7.74
N GLN A 14 1.46 -10.17 7.86
CA GLN A 14 2.24 -9.43 6.86
C GLN A 14 3.69 -9.94 6.83
N SER A 15 4.38 -9.74 5.71
CA SER A 15 5.84 -9.79 5.68
C SER A 15 6.41 -8.65 6.53
N PRO A 16 7.49 -8.86 7.32
CA PRO A 16 8.12 -7.77 8.07
C PRO A 16 8.80 -6.74 7.16
N ASP A 17 9.14 -7.14 5.94
CA ASP A 17 9.84 -6.29 4.97
C ASP A 17 8.89 -5.34 4.23
N ILE A 18 9.29 -4.08 4.17
CA ILE A 18 8.61 -3.07 3.35
C ILE A 18 8.77 -3.45 1.89
N THR A 19 7.65 -3.69 1.20
CA THR A 19 7.64 -4.08 -0.20
C THR A 19 7.82 -2.87 -1.12
N MET A 20 7.19 -1.76 -0.77
CA MET A 20 7.24 -0.50 -1.53
C MET A 20 6.87 0.67 -0.62
N VAL A 21 7.42 1.86 -0.88
CA VAL A 21 6.94 3.11 -0.26
C VAL A 21 6.51 4.11 -1.32
N VAL A 22 5.23 4.45 -1.29
CA VAL A 22 4.63 5.53 -2.10
C VAL A 22 4.71 6.81 -1.28
N HIS A 23 5.27 7.88 -1.85
CA HIS A 23 5.39 9.17 -1.20
C HIS A 23 4.43 10.16 -1.85
N LEU A 24 3.47 10.70 -1.09
CA LEU A 24 2.69 11.84 -1.52
C LEU A 24 3.46 13.13 -1.23
N VAL A 25 3.53 13.98 -2.24
CA VAL A 25 4.31 15.22 -2.22
C VAL A 25 3.50 16.37 -2.79
N SER A 26 3.82 17.59 -2.38
CA SER A 26 3.31 18.81 -3.02
C SER A 26 4.47 19.51 -3.73
N PRO A 27 4.62 19.35 -5.05
CA PRO A 27 5.78 19.87 -5.78
C PRO A 27 5.91 21.39 -5.71
N ASP A 28 4.77 22.09 -5.70
CA ASP A 28 4.61 23.54 -5.63
C ASP A 28 4.59 24.07 -4.18
N GLY A 29 4.50 23.17 -3.18
CA GLY A 29 4.41 23.53 -1.76
C GLY A 29 3.10 24.17 -1.36
N SER A 30 2.05 24.08 -2.20
CA SER A 30 0.73 24.64 -1.90
C SER A 30 -0.02 23.85 -0.84
N LEU A 31 0.30 22.56 -0.68
CA LEU A 31 -0.32 21.66 0.29
C LEU A 31 0.65 21.34 1.42
N ASP A 32 0.18 21.50 2.65
CA ASP A 32 0.96 21.18 3.83
C ASP A 32 0.96 19.67 4.13
N GLN A 33 1.80 19.25 5.08
CA GLN A 33 1.89 17.85 5.48
C GLN A 33 0.56 17.33 6.08
N LEU A 34 -0.20 18.21 6.73
CA LEU A 34 -1.48 17.84 7.33
C LEU A 34 -2.49 17.46 6.23
N PHE A 35 -2.61 18.26 5.18
CA PHE A 35 -3.47 17.97 4.05
C PHE A 35 -3.04 16.71 3.31
N THR A 36 -1.76 16.62 2.93
CA THR A 36 -1.24 15.48 2.15
C THR A 36 -1.41 14.16 2.90
N SER A 37 -1.18 14.15 4.22
CA SER A 37 -1.34 12.95 5.03
C SER A 37 -2.78 12.55 5.30
N ASN A 38 -3.70 13.50 5.49
CA ASN A 38 -5.13 13.19 5.56
C ASN A 38 -5.67 12.66 4.23
N TYR A 39 -5.24 13.24 3.11
CA TYR A 39 -5.62 12.73 1.80
C TYR A 39 -5.11 11.29 1.61
N ALA A 40 -3.88 10.99 2.06
CA ALA A 40 -3.36 9.63 2.07
C ALA A 40 -4.26 8.66 2.86
N LEU A 41 -4.64 9.04 4.07
CA LEU A 41 -5.46 8.19 4.95
C LEU A 41 -6.88 7.98 4.41
N LEU A 42 -7.52 9.04 3.90
CA LEU A 42 -8.93 9.04 3.54
C LEU A 42 -9.18 8.50 2.12
N GLN A 43 -8.27 8.77 1.18
CA GLN A 43 -8.51 8.52 -0.26
C GLN A 43 -7.57 7.48 -0.88
N VAL A 44 -6.42 7.20 -0.26
CA VAL A 44 -5.39 6.34 -0.87
C VAL A 44 -5.21 5.02 -0.09
N ARG A 45 -5.09 5.09 1.24
CA ARG A 45 -4.76 3.94 2.10
C ARG A 45 -5.71 2.77 1.87
N ASP A 46 -7.02 2.99 2.01
CA ASP A 46 -7.99 1.90 1.93
C ASP A 46 -8.16 1.37 0.50
N GLU A 47 -7.89 2.19 -0.51
CA GLU A 47 -7.86 1.76 -1.91
C GLU A 47 -6.68 0.82 -2.19
N LEU A 48 -5.51 1.11 -1.63
CA LEU A 48 -4.31 0.27 -1.76
C LEU A 48 -4.39 -0.98 -0.89
N ALA A 49 -4.99 -0.89 0.31
CA ALA A 49 -5.13 -2.02 1.24
C ALA A 49 -6.04 -3.13 0.69
N ARG A 50 -6.91 -2.81 -0.28
CA ARG A 50 -7.79 -3.76 -0.97
C ARG A 50 -7.12 -4.49 -2.14
N LEU A 51 -5.89 -4.13 -2.50
CA LEU A 51 -5.19 -4.78 -3.61
C LEU A 51 -4.73 -6.18 -3.23
N ASP A 52 -4.85 -7.12 -4.17
CA ASP A 52 -4.36 -8.48 -3.97
C ASP A 52 -2.84 -8.47 -3.70
N GLY A 53 -2.44 -9.23 -2.68
CA GLY A 53 -1.04 -9.29 -2.25
C GLY A 53 -0.60 -8.19 -1.30
N VAL A 54 -1.44 -7.19 -0.99
CA VAL A 54 -1.19 -6.22 0.09
C VAL A 54 -1.69 -6.77 1.42
N GLY A 55 -0.82 -6.78 2.42
CA GLY A 55 -1.10 -7.29 3.77
C GLY A 55 -1.40 -6.19 4.79
N ASP A 56 -0.59 -5.14 4.81
CA ASP A 56 -0.86 -3.95 5.62
C ASP A 56 -0.31 -2.70 4.94
N ILE A 57 -0.82 -1.55 5.38
CA ILE A 57 -0.34 -0.25 4.96
C ILE A 57 -0.14 0.62 6.17
N ASN A 58 1.07 1.16 6.29
CA ASN A 58 1.42 2.13 7.31
C ASN A 58 1.69 3.49 6.67
N VAL A 59 1.06 4.54 7.18
CA VAL A 59 1.23 5.91 6.69
C VAL A 59 2.13 6.66 7.67
N PHE A 60 3.39 6.81 7.33
CA PHE A 60 4.37 7.56 8.12
C PHE A 60 4.19 9.06 7.92
N GLY A 61 4.26 9.81 9.02
CA GLY A 61 3.93 11.23 9.03
C GLY A 61 2.43 11.50 8.90
N ALA A 62 1.60 10.48 9.16
CA ALA A 62 0.15 10.59 9.24
C ALA A 62 -0.26 11.59 10.32
N ARG A 63 -0.98 12.63 9.92
CA ARG A 63 -1.59 13.59 10.83
C ARG A 63 -3.09 13.56 10.60
N GLU A 64 -3.83 12.79 11.38
CA GLU A 64 -5.29 12.80 11.29
C GLU A 64 -5.82 14.20 11.65
N TYR A 65 -6.76 14.72 10.86
CA TYR A 65 -7.51 15.91 11.24
C TYR A 65 -8.25 15.65 12.55
N SER A 66 -8.05 16.56 13.51
CA SER A 66 -8.75 16.57 14.78
C SER A 66 -9.18 17.99 15.06
N MET A 67 -10.42 18.15 15.53
CA MET A 67 -10.84 19.42 16.11
C MET A 67 -10.02 19.65 17.38
N ARG A 68 -9.22 20.71 17.42
CA ARG A 68 -8.36 21.07 18.55
C ARG A 68 -8.96 22.27 19.25
N ILE A 69 -9.15 22.14 20.57
CA ILE A 69 -9.66 23.20 21.44
C ILE A 69 -8.53 23.57 22.41
N TRP A 70 -7.85 24.67 22.12
CA TRP A 70 -6.74 25.19 22.92
C TRP A 70 -7.28 26.15 23.96
N LEU A 71 -7.49 25.64 25.17
CA LEU A 71 -7.97 26.43 26.29
C LEU A 71 -6.95 27.50 26.70
N ASP A 72 -7.43 28.72 26.87
CA ASP A 72 -6.67 29.82 27.47
C ASP A 72 -6.90 29.77 28.99
N PRO A 73 -5.87 29.40 29.79
CA PRO A 73 -6.03 29.23 31.23
C PRO A 73 -6.50 30.51 31.93
N ASN A 74 -6.05 31.68 31.45
CA ASN A 74 -6.40 32.96 32.07
C ASN A 74 -7.86 33.32 31.79
N LYS A 75 -8.33 33.15 30.55
CA LYS A 75 -9.73 33.43 30.20
C LYS A 75 -10.71 32.44 30.82
N THR A 76 -10.27 31.20 31.01
CA THR A 76 -11.05 30.13 31.65
C THR A 76 -11.16 30.41 33.15
N ALA A 77 -10.05 30.71 33.82
CA ALA A 77 -10.03 31.06 35.24
C ALA A 77 -10.82 32.34 35.55
N ALA A 78 -10.72 33.37 34.71
CA ALA A 78 -11.46 34.63 34.88
C ALA A 78 -13.00 34.48 34.84
N ARG A 79 -13.51 33.30 34.47
CA ARG A 79 -14.96 32.99 34.41
C ARG A 79 -15.37 31.91 35.41
N ASP A 80 -14.48 31.57 36.35
CA ASP A 80 -14.64 30.48 37.31
C ASP A 80 -15.03 29.18 36.60
N LEU A 81 -14.25 28.82 35.58
CA LEU A 81 -14.38 27.59 34.81
C LEU A 81 -13.12 26.76 34.94
N THR A 82 -13.29 25.45 34.78
CA THR A 82 -12.22 24.46 34.72
C THR A 82 -12.19 23.81 33.34
N ALA A 83 -11.09 23.11 33.03
CA ALA A 83 -11.03 22.30 31.81
C ALA A 83 -12.11 21.20 31.80
N GLN A 84 -12.48 20.68 32.97
CA GLN A 84 -13.50 19.63 33.11
C GLN A 84 -14.87 20.13 32.67
N ASP A 85 -15.23 21.37 33.00
CA ASP A 85 -16.51 21.98 32.59
C ASP A 85 -16.62 22.08 31.07
N VAL A 86 -15.51 22.40 30.39
CA VAL A 86 -15.46 22.44 28.93
C VAL A 86 -15.59 21.05 28.33
N VAL A 87 -14.92 20.05 28.90
CA VAL A 87 -15.05 18.65 28.46
C VAL A 87 -16.48 18.15 28.61
N GLN A 88 -17.13 18.46 29.73
CA GLN A 88 -18.53 18.09 29.95
C GLN A 88 -19.45 18.77 28.93
N ALA A 89 -19.30 20.08 28.71
CA ALA A 89 -20.09 20.82 27.72
C ALA A 89 -19.92 20.23 26.30
N LEU A 90 -18.69 19.82 25.94
CA LEU A 90 -18.42 19.13 24.67
C LEU A 90 -19.14 17.79 24.58
N GLN A 91 -19.13 16.97 25.64
CA GLN A 91 -19.78 15.66 25.66
C GLN A 91 -21.32 15.78 25.60
N GLU A 92 -21.89 16.81 26.20
CA GLU A 92 -23.33 17.05 26.24
C GLU A 92 -23.89 17.63 24.93
N GLN A 93 -23.10 18.43 24.20
CA GLN A 93 -23.56 19.12 22.99
C GLN A 93 -23.05 18.51 21.67
N ASN A 94 -21.96 17.74 21.69
CA ASN A 94 -21.43 17.06 20.49
C ASN A 94 -21.80 15.57 20.47
N VAL A 95 -23.10 15.27 20.51
CA VAL A 95 -23.65 13.92 20.62
C VAL A 95 -24.64 13.65 19.49
N GLN A 96 -24.55 12.45 18.92
CA GLN A 96 -25.57 11.94 18.00
C GLN A 96 -26.73 11.38 18.82
N VAL A 97 -27.90 12.03 18.77
CA VAL A 97 -29.11 11.56 19.45
C VAL A 97 -30.01 10.82 18.46
N ALA A 98 -30.64 9.73 18.91
CA ALA A 98 -31.70 9.04 18.17
C ALA A 98 -33.05 9.69 18.52
N ALA A 99 -33.50 10.62 17.69
CA ALA A 99 -34.71 11.41 17.95
C ALA A 99 -36.03 10.68 17.64
N GLY A 100 -35.94 9.45 17.13
CA GLY A 100 -37.10 8.59 16.89
C GLY A 100 -37.89 8.97 15.63
N ILE A 101 -39.11 8.46 15.56
CA ILE A 101 -39.99 8.59 14.40
C ILE A 101 -41.37 9.04 14.91
N ILE A 102 -41.86 10.17 14.40
CA ILE A 102 -43.22 10.65 14.68
C ILE A 102 -44.21 9.77 13.92
N GLY A 103 -45.24 9.29 14.61
CA GLY A 103 -46.24 8.38 14.02
C GLY A 103 -45.80 6.91 14.02
N ALA A 104 -44.70 6.56 14.68
CA ALA A 104 -44.33 5.16 14.88
C ALA A 104 -45.34 4.45 15.82
N PRO A 105 -45.73 3.19 15.51
CA PRO A 105 -46.60 2.41 16.39
C PRO A 105 -46.02 2.28 17.81
N PRO A 106 -46.89 2.25 18.83
CA PRO A 106 -48.35 2.23 18.76
C PRO A 106 -48.96 3.63 18.56
N VAL A 107 -49.84 3.77 17.56
CA VAL A 107 -50.57 5.03 17.28
C VAL A 107 -52.07 4.89 17.61
N PRO A 108 -52.74 5.98 18.04
CA PRO A 108 -54.18 5.97 18.34
C PRO A 108 -55.03 5.55 17.13
N LYS A 109 -56.17 4.88 17.38
CA LYS A 109 -57.12 4.50 16.32
C LYS A 109 -57.65 5.77 15.62
N GLY A 110 -57.40 5.90 14.32
CA GLY A 110 -57.74 7.08 13.51
C GLY A 110 -56.59 8.07 13.29
N ALA A 111 -55.39 7.80 13.82
CA ALA A 111 -54.20 8.59 13.54
C ALA A 111 -53.69 8.39 12.11
N THR A 112 -53.04 9.43 11.56
CA THR A 112 -52.49 9.49 10.21
C THR A 112 -51.51 8.36 9.92
N ALA A 113 -51.58 7.78 8.71
CA ALA A 113 -50.71 6.68 8.26
C ALA A 113 -49.26 7.08 7.96
N PHE A 114 -48.85 8.31 8.29
CA PHE A 114 -47.55 8.86 7.94
C PHE A 114 -46.57 8.74 9.10
N GLN A 115 -45.40 8.20 8.81
CA GLN A 115 -44.26 8.15 9.72
C GLN A 115 -43.21 9.16 9.25
N TYR A 116 -42.78 10.04 10.15
CA TYR A 116 -41.72 11.00 9.86
C TYR A 116 -40.52 10.72 10.76
N THR A 117 -39.38 10.39 10.14
CA THR A 117 -38.12 10.27 10.88
C THR A 117 -37.70 11.64 11.39
N VAL A 118 -37.49 11.75 12.69
CA VAL A 118 -36.96 12.97 13.29
C VAL A 118 -35.44 12.91 13.19
N SER A 119 -34.86 13.91 12.52
CA SER A 119 -33.41 14.09 12.49
C SER A 119 -33.04 15.25 13.40
N THR A 120 -32.18 15.02 14.38
CA THR A 120 -31.54 16.08 15.15
C THR A 120 -30.20 16.46 14.53
N GLN A 121 -29.69 17.63 14.88
CA GLN A 121 -28.30 17.96 14.61
C GLN A 121 -27.42 16.93 15.33
N GLY A 122 -26.57 16.26 14.56
CA GLY A 122 -25.71 15.18 15.03
C GLY A 122 -24.44 15.72 15.69
N ARG A 123 -23.33 14.99 15.49
CA ARG A 123 -22.01 15.52 15.85
C ARG A 123 -21.70 16.78 15.04
N LEU A 124 -21.09 17.74 15.71
CA LEU A 124 -20.60 18.98 15.13
C LEU A 124 -19.43 18.68 14.19
N VAL A 125 -19.33 19.43 13.09
CA VAL A 125 -18.33 19.21 12.04
C VAL A 125 -17.43 20.43 11.83
N ASP A 126 -17.93 21.63 12.12
CA ASP A 126 -17.22 22.88 11.83
C ASP A 126 -16.65 23.53 13.09
N GLU A 127 -15.49 24.19 12.95
CA GLU A 127 -14.86 24.97 14.02
C GLU A 127 -15.82 26.01 14.65
N LYS A 128 -16.68 26.62 13.82
CA LYS A 128 -17.67 27.61 14.26
C LYS A 128 -18.72 27.00 15.18
N GLU A 129 -19.15 25.77 14.90
CA GLU A 129 -20.11 25.03 15.72
C GLU A 129 -19.48 24.67 17.07
N PHE A 130 -18.26 24.14 17.06
CA PHE A 130 -17.51 23.85 18.29
C PHE A 130 -17.25 25.12 19.11
N GLY A 131 -16.92 26.23 18.47
CA GLY A 131 -16.76 27.52 19.13
C GLY A 131 -18.06 28.09 19.71
N ALA A 132 -19.22 27.67 19.19
CA ALA A 132 -20.54 28.11 19.65
C ALA A 132 -21.06 27.34 20.86
N ILE A 133 -20.44 26.20 21.21
CA ILE A 133 -20.80 25.37 22.37
C ILE A 133 -20.84 26.23 23.63
N ILE A 134 -21.94 26.11 24.37
CA ILE A 134 -22.18 26.87 25.60
C ILE A 134 -21.55 26.11 26.76
N VAL A 135 -20.63 26.74 27.48
CA VAL A 135 -19.95 26.14 28.64
C VAL A 135 -20.65 26.52 29.95
N LYS A 136 -21.09 27.77 30.08
CA LYS A 136 -21.73 28.27 31.29
C LYS A 136 -22.66 29.43 30.98
N THR A 137 -23.79 29.48 31.68
CA THR A 137 -24.70 30.62 31.69
C THR A 137 -24.67 31.22 33.09
N GLY A 138 -24.19 32.46 33.22
CA GLY A 138 -24.11 33.18 34.49
C GLY A 138 -25.47 33.70 34.94
N ALA A 139 -25.56 34.06 36.23
CA ALA A 139 -26.80 34.47 36.89
C ALA A 139 -27.52 35.67 36.22
N ASN A 140 -26.76 36.54 35.53
CA ASN A 140 -27.27 37.73 34.85
C ASN A 140 -27.54 37.49 33.34
N GLY A 141 -27.67 36.23 32.90
CA GLY A 141 -27.93 35.87 31.50
C GLY A 141 -26.70 35.87 30.58
N GLN A 142 -25.51 36.07 31.14
CA GLN A 142 -24.24 36.05 30.39
C GLN A 142 -23.90 34.63 29.97
N VAL A 143 -23.72 34.39 28.67
CA VAL A 143 -23.41 33.06 28.10
C VAL A 143 -21.94 33.01 27.74
N THR A 144 -21.20 32.09 28.35
CA THR A 144 -19.81 31.80 27.97
C THR A 144 -19.79 30.65 26.99
N ARG A 145 -19.19 30.87 25.82
CA ARG A 145 -18.98 29.86 24.79
C ARG A 145 -17.53 29.42 24.73
N VAL A 146 -17.26 28.27 24.11
CA VAL A 146 -15.90 27.75 23.93
C VAL A 146 -14.99 28.79 23.25
N ARG A 147 -15.48 29.49 22.22
CA ARG A 147 -14.69 30.54 21.52
C ARG A 147 -14.26 31.71 22.42
N ASP A 148 -14.94 31.93 23.55
CA ASP A 148 -14.63 33.04 24.45
C ASP A 148 -13.45 32.70 25.38
N ILE A 149 -13.14 31.40 25.53
CA ILE A 149 -12.13 30.86 26.47
C ILE A 149 -11.10 29.95 25.79
N ALA A 150 -11.26 29.61 24.52
CA ALA A 150 -10.39 28.72 23.78
C ALA A 150 -10.26 29.10 22.30
N ARG A 151 -9.11 28.78 21.69
CA ARG A 151 -8.96 28.76 20.23
C ARG A 151 -9.42 27.41 19.71
N VAL A 152 -10.37 27.42 18.77
CA VAL A 152 -10.88 26.23 18.08
C VAL A 152 -10.31 26.22 16.67
N GLU A 153 -9.64 25.15 16.28
CA GLU A 153 -9.08 24.98 14.93
C GLU A 153 -9.06 23.50 14.52
N LEU A 154 -9.21 23.23 13.23
CA LEU A 154 -8.99 21.93 12.63
C LEU A 154 -7.49 21.75 12.39
N ALA A 155 -6.87 20.87 13.18
CA ALA A 155 -5.43 20.70 13.20
C ALA A 155 -5.05 19.21 13.33
N ALA A 156 -3.76 18.90 13.40
CA ALA A 156 -3.32 17.52 13.54
C ALA A 156 -3.68 16.97 14.93
N ARG A 157 -4.11 15.71 14.98
CA ARG A 157 -4.26 14.94 16.21
C ARG A 157 -2.94 14.76 16.95
N ASP A 158 -1.88 14.48 16.20
CA ASP A 158 -0.54 14.18 16.69
C ASP A 158 0.52 14.83 15.76
N TYR A 159 1.61 15.30 16.34
CA TYR A 159 2.75 15.95 15.66
C TYR A 159 4.09 15.21 15.89
N THR A 160 4.07 14.06 16.55
CA THR A 160 5.27 13.31 16.99
C THR A 160 6.04 12.66 15.85
N VAL A 161 5.34 12.20 14.82
CA VAL A 161 5.96 11.56 13.64
C VAL A 161 5.92 12.52 12.47
N ASN A 162 7.10 12.87 11.96
CA ASN A 162 7.26 13.65 10.74
C ASN A 162 7.82 12.75 9.64
N SER A 163 7.39 12.99 8.41
CA SER A 163 7.92 12.33 7.23
C SER A 163 8.30 13.38 6.20
N GLY A 164 9.37 13.09 5.47
CA GLY A 164 9.94 14.00 4.49
C GLY A 164 10.70 13.22 3.44
N LEU A 165 10.82 13.82 2.26
CA LEU A 165 11.53 13.26 1.13
C LEU A 165 12.45 14.34 0.55
N GLY A 166 13.75 14.07 0.50
CA GLY A 166 14.74 15.04 -0.01
C GLY A 166 14.73 16.38 0.74
N GLY A 167 14.46 16.37 2.05
CA GLY A 167 14.38 17.57 2.88
C GLY A 167 13.07 18.37 2.76
N LYS A 168 12.12 17.94 1.93
CA LYS A 168 10.78 18.53 1.83
C LYS A 168 9.75 17.70 2.59
N PRO A 169 8.68 18.30 3.15
CA PRO A 169 7.58 17.54 3.74
C PRO A 169 6.95 16.58 2.72
N ALA A 170 6.77 15.33 3.12
CA ALA A 170 6.17 14.30 2.29
C ALA A 170 5.47 13.28 3.18
N THR A 171 4.37 12.69 2.70
CA THR A 171 3.72 11.59 3.42
C THR A 171 4.15 10.27 2.82
N ALA A 172 4.83 9.43 3.60
CA ALA A 172 5.30 8.13 3.15
C ALA A 172 4.28 7.03 3.50
N ILE A 173 3.76 6.36 2.48
CA ILE A 173 2.83 5.24 2.57
C ILE A 173 3.62 3.96 2.34
N ALA A 174 3.99 3.28 3.41
CA ALA A 174 4.69 2.01 3.36
C ALA A 174 3.71 0.85 3.19
N ILE A 175 3.99 0.01 2.20
CA ILE A 175 3.15 -1.11 1.80
C ILE A 175 3.89 -2.39 2.16
N PHE A 176 3.21 -3.23 2.92
CA PHE A 176 3.69 -4.54 3.33
C PHE A 176 2.89 -5.60 2.59
N GLN A 177 3.58 -6.53 1.94
CA GLN A 177 2.92 -7.61 1.22
C GLN A 177 2.40 -8.71 2.16
N LEU A 178 1.42 -9.48 1.68
CA LEU A 178 0.97 -10.71 2.35
C LEU A 178 2.08 -11.78 2.30
N PRO A 179 2.20 -12.63 3.34
CA PRO A 179 3.11 -13.77 3.28
C PRO A 179 2.76 -14.68 2.10
N GLY A 180 3.74 -15.00 1.26
CA GLY A 180 3.57 -15.87 0.09
C GLY A 180 2.98 -15.19 -1.16
N SER A 181 2.68 -13.89 -1.12
CA SER A 181 2.31 -13.15 -2.33
C SER A 181 3.51 -12.82 -3.21
N ASN A 182 3.24 -12.42 -4.46
CA ASN A 182 4.27 -12.02 -5.41
C ASN A 182 4.55 -10.51 -5.35
N ALA A 183 5.74 -10.12 -4.91
CA ALA A 183 6.12 -8.72 -4.77
C ALA A 183 6.05 -7.90 -6.08
N LEU A 184 6.42 -8.48 -7.23
CA LEU A 184 6.37 -7.78 -8.52
C LEU A 184 4.92 -7.53 -8.94
N ALA A 185 4.04 -8.52 -8.78
CA ALA A 185 2.61 -8.37 -9.08
C ALA A 185 1.96 -7.32 -8.16
N THR A 186 2.26 -7.36 -6.85
CA THR A 186 1.80 -6.35 -5.89
C THR A 186 2.31 -4.95 -6.26
N SER A 187 3.59 -4.82 -6.61
CA SER A 187 4.21 -3.57 -7.07
C SER A 187 3.51 -2.99 -8.30
N ASP A 188 3.23 -3.83 -9.30
CA ASP A 188 2.53 -3.44 -10.53
C ASP A 188 1.08 -3.02 -10.24
N ALA A 189 0.38 -3.75 -9.36
CA ALA A 189 -0.97 -3.40 -8.94
C ALA A 189 -1.03 -2.05 -8.21
N VAL A 190 -0.09 -1.81 -7.28
CA VAL A 190 0.03 -0.53 -6.57
C VAL A 190 0.32 0.61 -7.55
N ARG A 191 1.29 0.44 -8.46
CA ARG A 191 1.64 1.47 -9.46
C ARG A 191 0.46 1.82 -10.34
N LYS A 192 -0.26 0.80 -10.83
CA LYS A 192 -1.48 0.98 -11.63
C LYS A 192 -2.55 1.73 -10.84
N LYS A 193 -2.82 1.30 -9.61
CA LYS A 193 -3.84 1.93 -8.76
C LYS A 193 -3.49 3.37 -8.42
N MET A 194 -2.21 3.67 -8.16
CA MET A 194 -1.75 5.04 -7.92
C MET A 194 -1.88 5.93 -9.17
N ALA A 195 -1.62 5.39 -10.36
CA ALA A 195 -1.84 6.12 -11.61
C ALA A 195 -3.33 6.44 -11.84
N GLU A 196 -4.23 5.51 -11.53
CA GLU A 196 -5.68 5.74 -11.54
C GLU A 196 -6.11 6.79 -10.50
N LEU A 197 -5.57 6.69 -9.27
CA LEU A 197 -5.88 7.63 -8.19
C LEU A 197 -5.40 9.04 -8.49
N LYS A 198 -4.23 9.19 -9.14
CA LYS A 198 -3.64 10.48 -9.52
C LYS A 198 -4.56 11.32 -10.39
N GLN A 199 -5.45 10.70 -11.18
CA GLN A 199 -6.43 11.44 -12.00
C GLN A 199 -7.44 12.23 -11.16
N ARG A 200 -7.63 11.87 -9.88
CA ARG A 200 -8.56 12.52 -8.95
C ARG A 200 -7.84 13.36 -7.89
N PHE A 201 -6.53 13.56 -8.03
CA PHE A 201 -5.78 14.35 -7.09
C PHE A 201 -6.17 15.83 -7.20
N PRO A 202 -6.27 16.55 -6.06
CA PRO A 202 -6.42 17.99 -6.08
C PRO A 202 -5.18 18.65 -6.71
N ALA A 203 -5.35 19.87 -7.20
CA ALA A 203 -4.24 20.66 -7.70
C ALA A 203 -3.14 20.81 -6.62
N GLY A 204 -1.88 20.67 -7.02
CA GLY A 204 -0.73 20.74 -6.11
C GLY A 204 -0.36 19.44 -5.42
N LEU A 205 -1.12 18.34 -5.58
CA LEU A 205 -0.78 17.02 -5.06
C LEU A 205 -0.18 16.13 -6.17
N ASP A 206 0.95 15.50 -5.87
CA ASP A 206 1.54 14.45 -6.70
C ASP A 206 2.04 13.28 -5.83
N TYR A 207 2.46 12.19 -6.47
CA TYR A 207 3.11 11.06 -5.83
C TYR A 207 4.40 10.67 -6.53
N THR A 208 5.31 10.08 -5.75
CA THR A 208 6.53 9.45 -6.26
C THR A 208 6.81 8.16 -5.51
N ILE A 209 7.47 7.21 -6.16
CA ILE A 209 7.83 5.92 -5.55
C ILE A 209 9.35 5.85 -5.54
N VAL A 210 9.94 6.14 -4.38
CA VAL A 210 11.41 6.21 -4.22
C VAL A 210 11.98 4.90 -3.71
N TYR A 211 11.29 4.27 -2.75
CA TYR A 211 11.71 2.98 -2.22
C TYR A 211 10.90 1.88 -2.89
N ASP A 212 11.53 1.17 -3.82
CA ASP A 212 10.96 0.00 -4.48
C ASP A 212 12.06 -1.02 -4.85
N PRO A 213 12.35 -1.99 -3.96
CA PRO A 213 13.28 -3.07 -4.25
C PRO A 213 12.89 -3.93 -5.46
N THR A 214 11.61 -3.94 -5.87
CA THR A 214 11.13 -4.77 -6.98
C THR A 214 11.72 -4.34 -8.33
N VAL A 215 12.15 -3.08 -8.45
CA VAL A 215 12.87 -2.59 -9.65
C VAL A 215 14.18 -3.36 -9.84
N SER A 216 14.95 -3.55 -8.77
CA SER A 216 16.22 -4.30 -8.81
C SER A 216 16.00 -5.78 -9.14
N VAL A 217 14.94 -6.37 -8.59
CA VAL A 217 14.56 -7.76 -8.92
C VAL A 217 14.15 -7.89 -10.38
N ARG A 218 13.39 -6.93 -10.91
CA ARG A 218 12.97 -6.92 -12.32
C ARG A 218 14.17 -6.80 -13.25
N GLU A 219 15.12 -5.93 -12.93
CA GLU A 219 16.35 -5.77 -13.71
C GLU A 219 17.20 -7.03 -13.67
N SER A 220 17.33 -7.67 -12.50
CA SER A 220 18.05 -8.94 -12.36
C SER A 220 17.43 -10.04 -13.23
N ILE A 221 16.10 -10.15 -13.28
CA ILE A 221 15.39 -11.12 -14.14
C ILE A 221 15.63 -10.79 -15.62
N HIS A 222 15.58 -9.51 -15.99
CA HIS A 222 15.81 -9.07 -17.36
C HIS A 222 17.22 -9.43 -17.85
N GLU A 223 18.24 -9.13 -17.03
CA GLU A 223 19.62 -9.47 -17.34
C GLU A 223 19.82 -10.98 -17.44
N VAL A 224 19.23 -11.79 -16.55
CA VAL A 224 19.30 -13.26 -16.68
C VAL A 224 18.66 -13.75 -17.99
N GLN A 225 17.50 -13.19 -18.38
CA GLN A 225 16.88 -13.54 -19.66
C GLN A 225 17.77 -13.16 -20.84
N LYS A 226 18.39 -11.99 -20.80
CA LYS A 226 19.31 -11.53 -21.84
C LYS A 226 20.55 -12.41 -21.92
N THR A 227 21.22 -12.70 -20.80
CA THR A 227 22.36 -13.61 -20.74
C THR A 227 21.99 -15.01 -21.22
N LEU A 228 20.76 -15.47 -20.95
CA LEU A 228 20.26 -16.75 -21.46
C LEU A 228 20.22 -16.76 -23.00
N PHE A 229 19.66 -15.72 -23.63
CA PHE A 229 19.63 -15.62 -25.09
C PHE A 229 21.02 -15.49 -25.70
N GLU A 230 21.91 -14.71 -25.07
CA GLU A 230 23.31 -14.58 -25.49
C GLU A 230 24.04 -15.92 -25.41
N ALA A 231 23.87 -16.68 -24.31
CA ALA A 231 24.46 -18.00 -24.14
C ALA A 231 23.98 -18.98 -25.21
N ILE A 232 22.67 -19.04 -25.48
CA ILE A 232 22.12 -19.91 -26.55
C ILE A 232 22.70 -19.53 -27.91
N ALA A 233 22.78 -18.23 -28.22
CA ALA A 233 23.34 -17.77 -29.49
C ALA A 233 24.83 -18.13 -29.63
N LEU A 234 25.61 -17.98 -28.55
CA LEU A 234 27.03 -18.35 -28.52
C LEU A 234 27.22 -19.86 -28.68
N VAL A 235 26.40 -20.69 -28.04
CA VAL A 235 26.45 -22.15 -28.19
C VAL A 235 26.17 -22.55 -29.63
N VAL A 236 25.12 -22.00 -30.25
CA VAL A 236 24.79 -22.27 -31.66
C VAL A 236 25.94 -21.85 -32.58
N LEU A 237 26.55 -20.68 -32.32
CA LEU A 237 27.68 -20.19 -33.10
C LEU A 237 28.90 -21.11 -32.98
N VAL A 238 29.25 -21.54 -31.77
CA VAL A 238 30.38 -22.46 -31.54
C VAL A 238 30.13 -23.79 -32.24
N VAL A 239 28.94 -24.38 -32.08
CA VAL A 239 28.59 -25.65 -32.72
C VAL A 239 28.64 -25.54 -34.24
N LEU A 240 28.16 -24.42 -34.80
CA LEU A 240 28.23 -24.18 -36.25
C LEU A 240 29.67 -24.01 -36.74
N ILE A 241 30.58 -23.42 -35.96
CA ILE A 241 32.00 -23.27 -36.31
C ILE A 241 32.72 -24.62 -36.32
N PHE A 242 32.48 -25.45 -35.29
CA PHE A 242 33.17 -26.74 -35.14
C PHE A 242 32.63 -27.81 -36.09
N LEU A 243 31.30 -27.92 -36.22
CA LEU A 243 30.67 -28.99 -37.00
C LEU A 243 30.31 -28.57 -38.42
N GLN A 244 30.29 -27.27 -38.73
CA GLN A 244 29.98 -26.70 -40.06
C GLN A 244 28.62 -27.14 -40.66
N THR A 245 27.78 -27.83 -39.89
CA THR A 245 26.46 -28.33 -40.31
C THR A 245 25.35 -27.65 -39.50
N TRP A 246 24.44 -26.98 -40.20
CA TRP A 246 23.26 -26.38 -39.58
C TRP A 246 22.34 -27.41 -38.91
N ARG A 247 22.39 -28.67 -39.36
CA ARG A 247 21.61 -29.78 -38.80
C ARG A 247 22.09 -30.15 -37.39
N ALA A 248 23.39 -30.16 -37.15
CA ALA A 248 23.98 -30.43 -35.85
C ALA A 248 23.66 -29.31 -34.84
N ALA A 249 23.69 -28.04 -35.28
CA ALA A 249 23.38 -26.88 -34.44
C ALA A 249 21.93 -26.83 -33.92
N ILE A 250 20.98 -27.49 -34.59
CA ILE A 250 19.58 -27.56 -34.14
C ILE A 250 19.44 -28.39 -32.87
N ILE A 251 20.30 -29.39 -32.65
CA ILE A 251 20.16 -30.33 -31.53
C ILE A 251 20.30 -29.59 -30.18
N PRO A 252 21.38 -28.82 -29.92
CA PRO A 252 21.46 -27.98 -28.72
C PRO A 252 20.37 -26.89 -28.65
N LEU A 253 20.02 -26.30 -29.80
CA LEU A 253 19.00 -25.24 -29.88
C LEU A 253 17.62 -25.70 -29.39
N VAL A 254 17.26 -26.97 -29.59
CA VAL A 254 16.01 -27.55 -29.08
C VAL A 254 16.18 -28.13 -27.68
N ALA A 255 17.34 -28.73 -27.39
CA ALA A 255 17.61 -29.34 -26.09
C ALA A 255 17.53 -28.33 -24.93
N ILE A 256 18.08 -27.11 -25.10
CA ILE A 256 18.09 -26.09 -24.04
C ILE A 256 16.67 -25.61 -23.68
N PRO A 257 15.79 -25.16 -24.61
CA PRO A 257 14.43 -24.78 -24.25
C PRO A 257 13.61 -25.91 -23.62
N VAL A 258 13.78 -27.15 -24.10
CA VAL A 258 13.06 -28.31 -23.56
C VAL A 258 13.47 -28.60 -22.12
N SER A 259 14.78 -28.58 -21.82
CA SER A 259 15.28 -28.79 -20.45
C SER A 259 14.83 -27.68 -19.49
N LEU A 260 14.78 -26.43 -19.95
CA LEU A 260 14.29 -25.30 -19.18
C LEU A 260 12.81 -25.41 -18.87
N ILE A 261 11.98 -25.73 -19.87
CA ILE A 261 10.54 -25.96 -19.69
C ILE A 261 10.31 -27.11 -18.70
N GLY A 262 11.07 -28.21 -18.83
CA GLY A 262 11.02 -29.33 -17.90
C GLY A 262 11.39 -28.93 -16.47
N THR A 263 12.44 -28.11 -16.32
CA THR A 263 12.87 -27.58 -15.02
C THR A 263 11.78 -26.69 -14.40
N PHE A 264 11.18 -25.77 -15.16
CA PHE A 264 10.10 -24.93 -14.66
C PHE A 264 8.84 -25.74 -14.29
N ALA A 265 8.53 -26.79 -15.06
CA ALA A 265 7.43 -27.70 -14.72
C ALA A 265 7.68 -28.44 -13.40
N ALA A 266 8.89 -28.97 -13.21
CA ALA A 266 9.31 -29.60 -11.96
C ALA A 266 9.29 -28.59 -10.79
N MET A 267 9.86 -27.41 -10.96
CA MET A 267 9.83 -26.34 -9.96
C MET A 267 8.41 -26.00 -9.53
N LYS A 268 7.49 -25.84 -10.50
CA LYS A 268 6.08 -25.60 -10.21
C LYS A 268 5.42 -26.76 -9.46
N ALA A 269 5.74 -28.00 -9.80
CA ALA A 269 5.21 -29.18 -9.13
C ALA A 269 5.67 -29.28 -7.66
N PHE A 270 6.90 -28.86 -7.36
CA PHE A 270 7.45 -28.84 -5.99
C PHE A 270 7.19 -27.53 -5.24
N GLY A 271 6.52 -26.55 -5.85
CA GLY A 271 6.21 -25.26 -5.24
C GLY A 271 7.41 -24.31 -5.10
N PHE A 272 8.48 -24.51 -5.88
CA PHE A 272 9.60 -23.59 -5.93
C PHE A 272 9.24 -22.31 -6.69
N SER A 273 9.73 -21.18 -6.20
CA SER A 273 9.59 -19.88 -6.85
C SER A 273 10.80 -19.56 -7.73
N ILE A 274 10.58 -18.71 -8.73
CA ILE A 274 11.68 -18.09 -9.48
C ILE A 274 12.21 -16.92 -8.66
N ASN A 275 13.47 -17.02 -8.26
CA ASN A 275 14.24 -16.02 -7.53
C ASN A 275 15.71 -16.05 -7.99
N ASN A 276 16.52 -15.11 -7.51
CA ASN A 276 17.92 -14.99 -7.93
C ASN A 276 18.73 -16.29 -7.74
N VAL A 277 18.51 -17.05 -6.65
CA VAL A 277 19.22 -18.31 -6.42
C VAL A 277 18.81 -19.37 -7.45
N SER A 278 17.51 -19.52 -7.69
CA SER A 278 17.03 -20.45 -8.71
C SER A 278 17.49 -20.07 -10.13
N LEU A 279 17.60 -18.76 -10.42
CA LEU A 279 18.07 -18.26 -11.70
C LEU A 279 19.57 -18.54 -11.90
N PHE A 280 20.40 -18.34 -10.87
CA PHE A 280 21.81 -18.75 -10.94
C PHE A 280 21.96 -20.26 -11.13
N GLY A 281 21.17 -21.07 -10.43
CA GLY A 281 21.15 -22.52 -10.62
C GLY A 281 20.77 -22.90 -12.05
N LEU A 282 19.79 -22.21 -12.64
CA LEU A 282 19.36 -22.40 -14.03
C LEU A 282 20.50 -22.07 -15.02
N VAL A 283 21.17 -20.93 -14.83
CA VAL A 283 22.32 -20.51 -15.67
C VAL A 283 23.46 -21.52 -15.61
N LEU A 284 23.79 -22.03 -14.41
CA LEU A 284 24.83 -23.05 -14.26
C LEU A 284 24.42 -24.40 -14.89
N ALA A 285 23.15 -24.79 -14.73
CA ALA A 285 22.64 -26.04 -15.29
C ALA A 285 22.62 -26.04 -16.83
N ILE A 286 22.46 -24.88 -17.48
CA ILE A 286 22.50 -24.77 -18.94
C ILE A 286 23.86 -25.22 -19.49
N GLY A 287 24.97 -24.85 -18.86
CA GLY A 287 26.30 -25.29 -19.28
C GLY A 287 26.40 -26.82 -19.32
N ILE A 288 25.90 -27.49 -18.27
CA ILE A 288 25.90 -28.94 -18.16
C ILE A 288 25.05 -29.60 -19.26
N VAL A 289 23.83 -29.10 -19.50
CA VAL A 289 22.92 -29.65 -20.51
C VAL A 289 23.48 -29.47 -21.93
N VAL A 290 24.16 -28.36 -22.17
CA VAL A 290 24.79 -28.07 -23.46
C VAL A 290 25.96 -28.99 -23.71
N ASP A 291 26.84 -29.20 -22.74
CA ASP A 291 27.99 -30.10 -22.87
C ASP A 291 27.53 -31.51 -23.26
N ASP A 292 26.51 -32.05 -22.60
CA ASP A 292 25.94 -33.36 -22.93
C ASP A 292 25.40 -33.41 -24.37
N ALA A 293 24.70 -32.35 -24.80
CA ALA A 293 24.18 -32.26 -26.16
C ALA A 293 25.31 -32.18 -27.19
N ILE A 294 26.37 -31.42 -26.92
CA ILE A 294 27.52 -31.28 -27.83
C ILE A 294 28.26 -32.61 -27.98
N VAL A 295 28.57 -33.29 -26.87
CA VAL A 295 29.29 -34.57 -26.91
C VAL A 295 28.53 -35.62 -27.72
N VAL A 296 27.20 -35.69 -27.58
CA VAL A 296 26.37 -36.61 -28.36
C VAL A 296 26.40 -36.26 -29.85
N VAL A 297 26.30 -34.98 -30.20
CA VAL A 297 26.31 -34.53 -31.59
C VAL A 297 27.66 -34.76 -32.24
N GLU A 298 28.76 -34.47 -31.53
CA GLU A 298 30.12 -34.73 -31.99
C GLU A 298 30.36 -36.23 -32.21
N ALA A 299 29.91 -37.07 -31.28
CA ALA A 299 30.01 -38.52 -31.43
C ALA A 299 29.22 -39.03 -32.65
N ILE A 300 28.03 -38.50 -32.91
CA ILE A 300 27.22 -38.87 -34.07
C ILE A 300 27.92 -38.45 -35.36
N GLU A 301 28.41 -37.21 -35.46
CA GLU A 301 29.11 -36.73 -36.66
C GLU A 301 30.38 -37.55 -36.92
N HIS A 302 31.17 -37.87 -35.88
CA HIS A 302 32.34 -38.75 -36.02
C HIS A 302 31.98 -40.13 -36.61
N HIS A 303 30.89 -40.76 -36.16
CA HIS A 303 30.47 -42.07 -36.70
C HIS A 303 29.91 -41.96 -38.13
N ILE A 304 29.31 -40.83 -38.49
CA ILE A 304 28.84 -40.56 -39.87
C ILE A 304 30.04 -40.36 -40.80
N GLU A 305 31.10 -39.68 -40.36
CA GLU A 305 32.36 -39.55 -41.09
C GLU A 305 33.02 -40.91 -41.33
N ASP A 306 32.93 -41.83 -40.36
CA ASP A 306 33.39 -43.23 -40.49
C ASP A 306 32.49 -44.11 -41.38
N GLY A 307 31.45 -43.54 -42.00
CA GLY A 307 30.60 -44.18 -43.01
C GLY A 307 29.37 -44.91 -42.47
N LEU A 308 29.01 -44.72 -41.20
CA LEU A 308 27.80 -45.29 -40.61
C LEU A 308 26.58 -44.40 -40.91
N SER A 309 25.43 -45.04 -41.15
CA SER A 309 24.18 -44.31 -41.36
C SER A 309 23.62 -43.78 -40.03
N PRO A 310 22.93 -42.62 -40.00
CA PRO A 310 22.32 -42.04 -38.80
C PRO A 310 21.07 -42.81 -38.35
N ARG A 311 21.27 -43.99 -37.76
CA ARG A 311 20.24 -44.88 -37.21
C ARG A 311 20.59 -45.34 -35.81
#